data_AF-A0A4S8K6Y1-F1
#
_entry.id   AF-A0A4S8K6Y1-F1
#
_cell.length_a   1.000
_cell.length_b   1.000
_cell.length_c   1.000
_cell.angle_alpha   90.00
_cell.angle_beta   90.00
_cell.angle_gamma   90.00
#
_symmetry.space_group_name_H-M   'P 1'
#
loop_
_entity.id
_entity.type
_entity.pdbx_description
1 polymer ?
#
loop_
_entity_poly.entity_id
_entity_poly.type
_entity_poly.pdbx_seq_one_letter_code
_entity_poly.pdbx_strand_id
1 'polypeptide(L)'
;MSATRFIKCVTVGDGAVGKTCMLICYTSNKFPTDYIPTVFDNFSANVSVDGSIVNLGLWDTADLRDDKAYLAEHPAATTITSAQGEGLRKQIGAAAYIECSSKTQQNVKAVFDTAIKVVLQPSRRKEMAKKNKRNSGCLMANFVCGGACVA
;
A
#
# COMPACT_ATOMS: atom_id res chain seq x y z
N MET A 1 -3.07 -25.74 20.82
CA MET A 1 -3.09 -25.34 19.39
C MET A 1 -3.07 -23.82 19.33
N SER A 2 -2.02 -23.22 18.77
CA SER A 2 -2.02 -21.78 18.50
C SER A 2 -3.09 -21.51 17.44
N ALA A 3 -4.05 -20.62 17.72
CA ALA A 3 -5.10 -20.29 16.77
C ALA A 3 -4.48 -19.66 15.52
N THR A 4 -4.73 -20.24 14.34
CA THR A 4 -4.28 -19.68 13.06
C THR A 4 -4.90 -18.31 12.87
N ARG A 5 -4.08 -17.26 12.77
CA ARG A 5 -4.54 -15.89 12.59
C ARG A 5 -5.13 -15.73 11.18
N PHE A 6 -6.36 -15.24 11.10
CA PHE A 6 -6.98 -14.85 9.83
C PHE A 6 -6.55 -13.45 9.41
N ILE A 7 -6.11 -13.30 8.16
CA ILE A 7 -5.70 -12.01 7.57
C ILE A 7 -6.55 -11.79 6.32
N LYS A 8 -7.31 -10.69 6.31
CA LYS A 8 -8.06 -10.24 5.13
C LYS A 8 -7.18 -9.30 4.30
N CYS A 9 -6.85 -9.72 3.08
CA CYS A 9 -6.12 -8.95 2.08
C CYS A 9 -7.09 -8.50 0.98
N VAL A 10 -7.19 -7.19 0.78
CA VAL A 10 -8.03 -6.58 -0.25
C VAL A 10 -7.12 -5.88 -1.24
N THR A 11 -7.24 -6.22 -2.53
CA THR A 11 -6.44 -5.59 -3.59
C THR A 11 -7.23 -4.43 -4.20
N VAL A 12 -6.65 -3.23 -4.21
CA VAL A 12 -7.28 -2.01 -4.74
C VAL A 12 -6.37 -1.33 -5.78
N GLY A 13 -6.97 -0.53 -6.65
CA GLY A 13 -6.28 0.16 -7.75
C GLY A 13 -7.21 0.36 -8.94
N ASP A 14 -6.75 1.14 -9.93
CA ASP A 14 -7.57 1.56 -11.06
C ASP A 14 -8.03 0.41 -11.96
N GLY A 15 -8.91 0.73 -12.90
CA GLY A 15 -9.34 -0.20 -13.94
C GLY A 15 -8.14 -0.74 -14.74
N ALA A 16 -8.20 -2.03 -15.10
CA ALA A 16 -7.25 -2.72 -15.98
C ALA A 16 -5.77 -2.78 -15.51
N VAL A 17 -5.44 -2.37 -14.28
CA VAL A 17 -4.05 -2.41 -13.75
C VAL A 17 -3.55 -3.83 -13.41
N GLY A 18 -4.39 -4.86 -13.51
CA GLY A 18 -3.99 -6.26 -13.32
C GLY A 18 -4.18 -6.83 -11.91
N LYS A 19 -5.06 -6.24 -11.08
CA LYS A 19 -5.39 -6.71 -9.71
C LYS A 19 -5.81 -8.19 -9.69
N THR A 20 -6.82 -8.54 -10.49
CA THR A 20 -7.34 -9.91 -10.63
C THR A 20 -6.25 -10.86 -11.12
N CYS A 21 -5.45 -10.46 -12.12
CA CYS A 21 -4.35 -11.27 -12.63
C CYS A 21 -3.28 -11.56 -11.56
N MET A 22 -3.00 -10.59 -10.69
CA MET A 22 -2.07 -10.77 -9.57
C MET A 22 -2.59 -11.78 -8.55
N LEU A 23 -3.89 -11.71 -8.21
CA LEU A 23 -4.53 -12.67 -7.30
C LEU A 23 -4.54 -14.09 -7.87
N ILE A 24 -4.98 -14.26 -9.13
CA ILE A 24 -4.99 -15.56 -9.81
C ILE A 24 -3.57 -16.13 -9.91
N CYS A 25 -2.59 -15.29 -10.28
CA CYS A 25 -1.20 -15.72 -10.39
C CYS A 25 -0.65 -16.21 -9.04
N TYR A 26 -1.02 -15.54 -7.94
CA TYR A 26 -0.59 -15.93 -6.61
C TYR A 26 -1.21 -17.27 -6.17
N THR A 27 -2.51 -17.48 -6.43
CA THR A 27 -3.20 -18.70 -6.00
C THR A 27 -2.90 -19.90 -6.88
N SER A 28 -2.74 -19.68 -8.19
CA SER A 28 -2.68 -20.75 -9.19
C SER A 28 -1.28 -21.01 -9.73
N ASN A 29 -0.29 -20.17 -9.38
CA ASN A 29 1.06 -20.19 -9.95
C ASN A 29 1.08 -20.19 -11.49
N LYS A 30 0.04 -19.61 -12.11
CA LYS A 30 -0.12 -19.50 -13.56
C LYS A 30 -0.78 -18.16 -13.88
N PHE A 31 -0.32 -17.54 -14.96
CA PHE A 31 -0.98 -16.35 -15.49
C PHE A 31 -2.21 -16.79 -16.32
N PRO A 32 -3.39 -16.17 -16.13
CA PRO A 32 -4.58 -16.54 -16.88
C PRO A 32 -4.43 -16.23 -18.37
N THR A 33 -4.66 -17.23 -19.24
CA THR A 33 -4.69 -17.07 -20.71
C THR A 33 -6.06 -16.59 -21.19
N ASP A 34 -7.11 -17.13 -20.57
CA ASP A 34 -8.50 -16.79 -20.86
C ASP A 34 -9.01 -15.97 -19.67
N TYR A 35 -9.00 -14.65 -19.83
CA TYR A 35 -9.50 -13.76 -18.79
C TYR A 35 -11.03 -13.83 -18.74
N ILE A 36 -11.57 -14.55 -17.76
CA ILE A 36 -13.00 -14.55 -17.44
C ILE A 36 -13.24 -13.45 -16.40
N PRO A 37 -14.06 -12.43 -16.69
CA PRO A 37 -14.42 -11.40 -15.73
C PRO A 37 -15.04 -12.02 -14.47
N THR A 38 -14.50 -11.66 -13.31
CA THR A 38 -14.85 -12.29 -12.03
C THR A 38 -16.22 -11.81 -11.54
N VAL A 39 -17.09 -12.78 -11.22
CA VAL A 39 -18.15 -12.60 -10.22
C VAL A 39 -17.46 -12.68 -8.85
N PHE A 40 -16.82 -11.59 -8.43
CA PHE A 40 -16.29 -11.37 -7.08
C PHE A 40 -15.79 -12.64 -6.32
N ASP A 41 -14.58 -13.12 -6.63
CA ASP A 41 -14.03 -14.30 -5.97
C ASP A 41 -13.39 -13.93 -4.62
N ASN A 42 -13.98 -14.43 -3.52
CA ASN A 42 -13.31 -14.49 -2.22
C ASN A 42 -12.59 -15.84 -2.12
N PHE A 43 -11.25 -15.81 -2.08
CA PHE A 43 -10.42 -17.00 -1.92
C PHE A 43 -9.75 -17.00 -0.55
N SER A 44 -9.64 -18.14 0.12
CA SER A 44 -8.87 -18.24 1.37
C SER A 44 -8.00 -19.48 1.40
N ALA A 45 -6.75 -19.33 1.85
CA ALA A 45 -5.81 -20.45 2.01
C ALA A 45 -4.86 -20.27 3.19
N ASN A 46 -4.35 -21.38 3.72
CA ASN A 46 -3.28 -21.36 4.72
C ASN A 46 -1.93 -21.10 4.03
N VAL A 47 -1.23 -20.08 4.49
CA VAL A 47 0.08 -19.66 3.94
C VAL A 47 1.10 -19.66 5.07
N SER A 48 2.30 -20.19 4.79
CA SER A 48 3.44 -20.15 5.71
C SER A 48 4.38 -18.99 5.34
N VAL A 49 4.59 -18.08 6.29
CA VAL A 49 5.51 -16.93 6.15
C VAL A 49 6.38 -16.84 7.40
N ASP A 50 7.71 -16.93 7.23
CA ASP A 50 8.70 -16.90 8.30
C ASP A 50 8.38 -17.88 9.47
N GLY A 51 7.90 -19.08 9.13
CA GLY A 51 7.53 -20.11 10.11
C GLY A 51 6.17 -19.91 10.78
N SER A 52 5.47 -18.81 10.49
CA SER A 52 4.10 -18.56 10.96
C SER A 52 3.08 -19.01 9.91
N ILE A 53 2.11 -19.83 10.30
CA ILE A 53 0.98 -20.22 9.46
C ILE A 53 -0.17 -19.23 9.69
N VAL A 54 -0.68 -18.63 8.61
CA VAL A 54 -1.82 -17.71 8.63
C VAL A 54 -2.88 -18.18 7.65
N ASN A 55 -4.16 -17.89 7.94
CA ASN A 55 -5.23 -18.07 6.97
C ASN A 55 -5.43 -16.75 6.23
N LEU A 56 -4.98 -16.69 4.98
CA LEU A 56 -5.04 -15.49 4.15
C LEU A 56 -6.31 -15.52 3.29
N GLY A 57 -7.22 -14.58 3.53
CA GLY A 57 -8.36 -14.31 2.65
C GLY A 57 -8.01 -13.22 1.63
N LEU A 58 -8.21 -13.50 0.34
CA LEU A 58 -7.99 -12.61 -0.79
C LEU A 58 -9.33 -12.10 -1.31
N TRP A 59 -9.46 -10.78 -1.42
CA TRP A 59 -10.66 -10.10 -1.87
C TRP A 59 -10.31 -9.25 -3.09
N ASP A 60 -10.81 -9.67 -4.26
CA ASP A 60 -10.71 -8.87 -5.48
C ASP A 60 -11.78 -7.79 -5.46
N THR A 61 -11.41 -6.54 -5.74
CA THR A 61 -12.38 -5.45 -5.90
C THR A 61 -12.69 -5.27 -7.38
N ALA A 62 -13.98 -5.12 -7.71
CA ALA A 62 -14.47 -4.99 -9.08
C ALA A 62 -13.57 -4.11 -9.96
N ASP A 63 -13.17 -4.68 -11.09
CA ASP A 63 -12.40 -3.97 -12.11
C ASP A 63 -13.42 -3.21 -12.98
N LEU A 64 -13.40 -1.86 -12.95
CA LEU A 64 -14.29 -1.00 -13.76
C LEU A 64 -13.91 -1.04 -15.26
N ARG A 65 -13.80 -2.25 -15.84
CA ARG A 65 -13.30 -2.45 -17.21
C ARG A 65 -14.32 -2.19 -18.30
N ASP A 66 -15.59 -2.05 -17.97
CA ASP A 66 -16.65 -1.87 -18.97
C ASP A 66 -16.67 -0.46 -19.59
N ASP A 67 -15.88 0.48 -19.07
CA ASP A 67 -15.64 1.74 -19.77
C ASP A 67 -14.59 1.54 -20.87
N LYS A 68 -15.06 1.21 -22.08
CA LYS A 68 -14.26 1.35 -23.32
C LYS A 68 -13.61 2.74 -23.43
N ALA A 69 -14.20 3.76 -22.79
CA ALA A 69 -13.63 5.09 -22.63
C ALA A 69 -12.29 5.08 -21.86
N TYR A 70 -12.14 4.27 -20.81
CA TYR A 70 -10.91 4.23 -20.00
C TYR A 70 -9.70 3.76 -20.81
N LEU A 71 -9.90 2.73 -21.66
CA LEU A 71 -8.85 2.23 -22.56
C LEU A 71 -8.56 3.20 -23.73
N ALA A 72 -9.55 3.99 -24.15
CA ALA A 72 -9.40 4.98 -25.22
C ALA A 72 -8.72 6.28 -24.73
N GLU A 73 -8.97 6.68 -23.49
CA GLU A 73 -8.46 7.92 -22.89
C GLU A 73 -7.09 7.75 -22.21
N HIS A 74 -6.68 6.51 -21.91
CA HIS A 74 -5.38 6.20 -21.30
C HIS A 74 -4.51 5.35 -22.24
N PRO A 75 -3.98 5.95 -23.34
CA PRO A 75 -3.01 5.26 -24.18
C PRO A 75 -1.80 4.87 -23.33
N ALA A 76 -1.39 3.60 -23.42
CA ALA A 76 -0.22 2.98 -22.77
C ALA A 76 0.37 3.81 -21.61
N ALA A 77 -0.19 3.67 -20.41
CA ALA A 77 0.29 4.36 -19.22
C ALA A 77 1.82 4.29 -19.14
N THR A 78 2.46 5.45 -19.03
CA THR A 78 3.92 5.56 -18.97
C THR A 78 4.45 4.74 -17.80
N THR A 79 5.45 3.91 -18.06
CA THR A 79 6.10 3.08 -17.04
C THR A 79 6.60 3.94 -15.89
N ILE A 80 6.16 3.64 -14.67
CA ILE A 80 6.65 4.30 -13.46
C ILE A 80 8.05 3.77 -13.16
N THR A 81 8.98 4.68 -12.89
CA THR A 81 10.32 4.29 -12.42
C THR A 81 10.30 3.85 -10.97
N SER A 82 11.23 2.98 -10.57
CA SER A 82 11.35 2.52 -9.17
C SER A 82 11.52 3.69 -8.20
N ALA A 83 12.23 4.75 -8.60
CA ALA A 83 12.42 5.95 -7.80
C ALA A 83 11.11 6.72 -7.56
N GLN A 84 10.26 6.83 -8.60
CA GLN A 84 8.94 7.44 -8.47
C GLN A 84 8.02 6.60 -7.57
N GLY A 85 8.04 5.27 -7.72
CA GLY A 85 7.27 4.36 -6.87
C GLY A 85 7.67 4.42 -5.40
N GLU A 86 8.96 4.43 -5.10
CA GLU A 86 9.48 4.63 -3.74
C GLU A 86 9.15 6.01 -3.18
N GLY A 87 9.18 7.05 -4.02
CA GLY A 87 8.76 8.40 -3.64
C GLY A 87 7.30 8.43 -3.21
N LEU A 88 6.41 7.84 -4.01
CA LEU A 88 4.98 7.76 -3.72
C LEU A 88 4.71 6.96 -2.45
N ARG A 89 5.38 5.81 -2.27
CA ARG A 89 5.26 5.00 -1.04
C ARG A 89 5.52 5.84 0.21
N LYS A 90 6.60 6.62 0.21
CA LYS A 90 6.95 7.51 1.34
C LYS A 90 5.89 8.58 1.56
N GLN A 91 5.41 9.19 0.47
CA GLN A 91 4.40 10.25 0.53
C GLN A 91 3.08 9.76 1.13
N ILE A 92 2.61 8.56 0.76
CA ILE A 92 1.36 7.98 1.30
C ILE A 92 1.57 7.25 2.64
N GLY A 93 2.82 7.09 3.09
CA GLY A 93 3.17 6.37 4.31
C GLY A 93 2.87 4.87 4.24
N ALA A 94 2.97 4.27 3.05
CA ALA A 94 2.80 2.83 2.84
C ALA A 94 3.98 2.04 3.42
N ALA A 95 3.70 0.82 3.89
CA ALA A 95 4.69 0.00 4.57
C ALA A 95 5.82 -0.46 3.63
N ALA A 96 5.50 -0.78 2.37
CA ALA A 96 6.45 -1.29 1.39
C ALA A 96 6.04 -0.87 -0.04
N TYR A 97 7.02 -0.90 -0.95
CA TYR A 97 6.84 -0.80 -2.39
C TYR A 97 7.58 -1.98 -3.00
N ILE A 98 6.90 -2.71 -3.88
CA ILE A 98 7.42 -3.91 -4.52
C ILE A 98 6.95 -3.88 -5.97
N GLU A 99 7.92 -3.84 -6.90
CA GLU A 99 7.64 -4.06 -8.31
C GLU A 99 7.40 -5.54 -8.56
N CYS A 100 6.32 -5.87 -9.26
CA CYS A 100 5.98 -7.25 -9.59
C CYS A 100 5.38 -7.35 -10.99
N SER A 101 5.41 -8.55 -11.55
CA SER A 101 4.78 -8.86 -12.83
C SER A 101 4.05 -10.19 -12.70
N SER A 102 2.73 -10.15 -12.75
CA SER A 102 1.91 -11.38 -12.75
C SER A 102 2.18 -12.24 -13.98
N LYS A 103 2.50 -11.61 -15.12
CA LYS A 103 2.76 -12.31 -16.39
C LYS A 103 4.03 -13.18 -16.33
N THR A 104 5.09 -12.64 -15.74
CA THR A 104 6.37 -13.34 -15.57
C THR A 104 6.52 -13.99 -14.19
N GLN A 105 5.50 -13.86 -13.33
CA GLN A 105 5.49 -14.27 -11.92
C GLN A 105 6.58 -13.65 -11.05
N GLN A 106 7.23 -12.59 -11.53
CA GLN A 106 8.28 -11.91 -10.80
C GLN A 106 7.69 -11.22 -9.56
N ASN A 107 8.26 -11.50 -8.39
CA ASN A 107 7.93 -10.90 -7.09
C ASN A 107 6.48 -11.03 -6.60
N VAL A 108 5.61 -11.81 -7.27
CA VAL A 108 4.21 -11.97 -6.86
C VAL A 108 4.12 -12.50 -5.43
N LYS A 109 4.86 -13.57 -5.09
CA LYS A 109 4.91 -14.09 -3.72
C LYS A 109 5.44 -13.05 -2.72
N ALA A 110 6.46 -12.27 -3.11
CA ALA A 110 7.08 -11.27 -2.25
C ALA A 110 6.09 -10.17 -1.83
N VAL A 111 5.16 -9.79 -2.72
CA VAL A 111 4.08 -8.84 -2.40
C VAL A 111 3.23 -9.36 -1.23
N PHE A 112 2.72 -10.59 -1.33
CA PHE A 112 1.84 -11.16 -0.30
C PHE A 112 2.59 -11.53 0.98
N ASP A 113 3.80 -12.08 0.88
CA ASP A 113 4.65 -12.35 2.04
C ASP A 113 4.93 -11.06 2.82
N THR A 114 5.25 -9.96 2.12
CA THR A 114 5.51 -8.67 2.78
C THR A 114 4.27 -8.12 3.45
N ALA A 115 3.10 -8.21 2.79
CA ALA A 115 1.83 -7.80 3.39
C ALA A 115 1.52 -8.58 4.68
N ILE A 116 1.73 -9.91 4.68
CA ILE A 116 1.57 -10.75 5.86
C ILE A 116 2.57 -10.36 6.95
N LYS A 117 3.86 -10.18 6.61
CA LYS A 117 4.89 -9.78 7.56
C LYS A 117 4.57 -8.47 8.26
N VAL A 118 4.07 -7.47 7.53
CA VAL A 118 3.67 -6.17 8.10
C VAL A 118 2.54 -6.32 9.13
N VAL A 119 1.61 -7.27 8.92
CA VAL A 119 0.52 -7.57 9.85
C VAL A 119 1.00 -8.34 11.08
N LEU A 120 1.94 -9.27 10.90
CA LEU A 120 2.51 -10.09 11.97
C LEU A 120 3.49 -9.31 12.85
N GLN A 121 4.25 -8.40 12.25
CA GLN A 121 5.27 -7.60 12.91
C GLN A 121 5.04 -6.12 12.61
N PRO A 122 3.98 -5.51 13.18
CA PRO A 122 3.74 -4.10 13.02
C PRO A 122 4.87 -3.33 13.71
N SER A 123 5.79 -2.77 12.93
CA SER A 123 6.71 -1.77 13.46
C SER A 123 5.88 -0.62 14.04
N ARG A 124 6.16 -0.19 15.28
CA ARG A 124 5.48 0.97 15.89
C ARG A 124 5.62 2.13 14.91
N ARG A 125 4.53 2.47 14.21
CA ARG A 125 4.48 3.67 13.36
C ARG A 125 4.84 4.81 14.31
N LYS A 126 5.98 5.47 14.11
CA LYS A 126 6.20 6.77 14.76
C LYS A 126 5.03 7.61 14.28
N GLU A 127 4.11 7.91 15.19
CA GLU A 127 3.07 8.89 14.97
C GLU A 127 3.77 10.08 14.33
N MET A 128 3.40 10.42 13.10
CA MET A 128 3.96 11.59 12.44
C MET A 128 3.61 12.76 13.33
N ALA A 129 4.60 13.24 14.08
CA ALA A 129 4.46 14.41 14.93
C ALA A 129 3.83 15.50 14.06
N LYS A 130 2.60 15.87 14.41
CA LYS A 130 1.94 17.09 13.96
C LYS A 130 2.94 18.21 14.22
N LYS A 131 3.70 18.63 13.20
CA LYS A 131 4.66 19.73 13.34
C LYS A 131 3.86 21.02 13.37
N ASN A 132 3.26 21.29 14.54
CA ASN A 132 2.65 22.56 14.87
C ASN A 132 3.78 23.59 15.07
N LYS A 133 3.97 24.50 14.12
CA LYS A 133 4.84 25.68 14.24
C LYS A 133 4.42 26.65 13.12
N ARG A 134 3.86 27.84 13.35
CA ARG A 134 3.90 28.78 14.48
C ARG A 134 2.60 29.58 14.47
N ASN A 135 1.97 29.70 15.63
CA ASN A 135 1.02 30.76 15.90
C ASN A 135 1.81 32.08 15.94
N SER A 136 1.52 33.01 15.04
CA SER A 136 2.00 34.40 15.16
C SER A 136 1.21 35.08 16.27
N GLY A 137 1.67 34.88 17.51
CA GLY A 137 1.19 35.63 18.68
C GLY A 137 2.13 36.80 18.94
N CYS A 138 1.84 37.94 18.32
CA CYS A 138 2.31 39.24 18.80
C CYS A 138 1.56 39.56 20.10
N LEU A 139 2.24 39.55 21.25
CA LEU A 139 1.75 40.21 22.46
C LEU A 139 2.94 40.64 23.33
N MET A 140 3.21 41.95 23.27
CA MET A 140 3.65 42.84 24.35
C MET A 140 4.46 42.19 25.48
N ALA A 141 5.79 42.35 25.43
CA ALA A 141 6.64 42.25 26.61
C ALA A 141 7.04 43.67 27.05
N ASN A 142 6.64 44.00 28.27
CA ASN A 142 6.84 45.27 28.94
C ASN A 142 8.31 45.73 28.92
N PHE A 143 8.49 46.98 28.51
CA PHE A 143 9.73 47.73 28.56
C PHE A 143 9.97 48.19 30.01
N VAL A 144 10.81 47.48 30.75
CA VAL A 144 11.48 48.03 31.95
C VAL A 144 12.91 47.52 31.93
N CYS A 145 13.81 48.29 31.30
CA CYS A 145 15.24 48.21 31.57
C CYS A 145 15.61 49.45 32.37
N GLY A 146 15.63 49.31 33.69
CA GLY A 146 16.26 50.28 34.58
C GLY A 146 17.76 50.01 34.62
N GLY A 147 18.55 51.04 34.31
CA GLY A 147 20.01 50.96 34.34
C GLY A 147 20.67 52.34 34.21
N ALA A 148 20.85 52.97 35.38
CA ALA A 148 21.87 53.97 35.75
C ALA A 148 22.11 55.20 34.85
N CYS A 149 21.74 56.36 35.41
CA CYS A 149 22.37 57.65 35.15
C CYS A 149 23.87 57.58 35.47
N VAL A 150 24.71 58.18 34.63
CA VAL A 150 26.07 58.62 34.98
C VAL A 150 26.12 60.13 34.74
N ALA A 151 26.80 60.80 35.67
CA ALA A 151 26.89 62.24 35.89
C ALA A 151 27.30 63.08 34.66
#